data_AF-A0ABD5T4Q8-F1
#
_entry.id   AF-A0ABD5T4Q8-F1
#
_cell.length_a   1.000
_cell.length_b   1.000
_cell.length_c   1.000
_cell.angle_alpha   90.00
_cell.angle_beta   90.00
_cell.angle_gamma   90.00
#
_symmetry.space_group_name_H-M   'P 1'
#
loop_
_entity.id
_entity.type
_entity.pdbx_description
1 polymer ?
#
loop_
_entity_poly.entity_id
_entity_poly.type
_entity_poly.pdbx_seq_one_letter_code
_entity_poly.pdbx_strand_id
1 'polypeptide(L)'
;MQHATGLFHTRNSMSQNHLTREKSLGLTPADVPLEALPTVELTTEDIQRALELAEKRNDSYKAIDGGLVFGNRDALTSHQIGLLGELAVAKLYGIDIDGSTYRRGDDGKDHSLFGVDIDVKATATEKVRCPDLLVRSDKPLRAELYIRAHVIDWDSSSARVRIIGCASQEKIKEQTPDDQLFDVPNYIVNPEEMSFLPMLQPTS
;
A
#
# COMPACT_ATOMS: atom_id res chain seq x y z
N MET A 1 39.20 -57.35 23.65
CA MET A 1 38.06 -57.27 24.59
C MET A 1 37.46 -55.87 24.43
N GLN A 2 36.13 -55.82 24.29
CA GLN A 2 35.25 -54.66 24.09
C GLN A 2 34.96 -54.22 22.64
N HIS A 3 33.72 -54.53 22.27
CA HIS A 3 32.93 -54.12 21.12
C HIS A 3 32.52 -52.65 21.22
N ALA A 4 32.23 -52.01 20.07
CA ALA A 4 30.98 -51.27 19.86
C ALA A 4 30.80 -50.92 18.38
N THR A 5 29.81 -51.58 17.77
CA THR A 5 29.09 -51.22 16.54
C THR A 5 28.23 -49.98 16.75
N GLY A 6 28.09 -49.13 15.72
CA GLY A 6 27.12 -48.04 15.70
C GLY A 6 26.96 -47.41 14.31
N LEU A 7 26.12 -48.03 13.47
CA LEU A 7 25.53 -47.40 12.29
C LEU A 7 24.56 -46.30 12.74
N PHE A 8 24.68 -45.09 12.18
CA PHE A 8 23.56 -44.17 12.02
C PHE A 8 23.56 -43.60 10.60
N HIS A 9 22.57 -44.01 9.83
CA HIS A 9 22.06 -43.25 8.69
C HIS A 9 21.19 -42.12 9.23
N THR A 10 21.46 -40.89 8.79
CA THR A 10 20.39 -39.89 8.64
C THR A 10 20.74 -38.96 7.48
N ARG A 11 19.88 -39.04 6.45
CA ARG A 11 19.72 -38.03 5.41
C ARG A 11 19.45 -36.68 6.08
N ASN A 12 20.05 -35.62 5.55
CA ASN A 12 19.28 -34.40 5.33
C ASN A 12 19.78 -33.70 4.06
N SER A 13 18.98 -33.90 3.01
CA SER A 13 18.91 -33.06 1.83
C SER A 13 18.61 -31.65 2.30
N MET A 14 19.58 -30.73 2.20
CA MET A 14 19.27 -29.31 2.17
C MET A 14 18.80 -28.99 0.76
N SER A 15 17.48 -29.05 0.58
CA SER A 15 16.79 -28.34 -0.48
C SER A 15 17.05 -26.85 -0.30
N GLN A 16 18.03 -26.31 -1.01
CA GLN A 16 18.06 -24.87 -1.31
C GLN A 16 17.13 -24.62 -2.49
N ASN A 17 15.82 -24.76 -2.25
CA ASN A 17 14.81 -24.14 -3.10
C ASN A 17 14.62 -22.69 -2.63
N HIS A 18 15.69 -21.90 -2.66
CA HIS A 18 15.52 -20.48 -2.93
C HIS A 18 15.23 -20.41 -4.42
N LEU A 19 13.94 -20.52 -4.77
CA LEU A 19 13.45 -20.00 -6.02
C LEU A 19 13.84 -18.52 -6.00
N THR A 20 14.95 -18.21 -6.65
CA THR A 20 15.29 -16.88 -7.14
C THR A 20 14.06 -16.41 -7.90
N ARG A 21 13.18 -15.70 -7.22
CA ARG A 21 12.08 -14.96 -7.82
C ARG A 21 12.76 -14.10 -8.89
N GLU A 22 12.47 -14.39 -10.16
CA GLU A 22 13.08 -13.67 -11.27
C GLU A 22 12.90 -12.18 -11.00
N LYS A 23 14.01 -11.49 -10.73
CA LYS A 23 14.01 -10.04 -10.59
C LYS A 23 13.51 -9.52 -11.94
N SER A 24 12.44 -8.73 -11.91
CA SER A 24 11.99 -7.98 -13.08
C SER A 24 13.24 -7.38 -13.76
N LEU A 25 13.48 -7.70 -15.04
CA LEU A 25 14.68 -7.26 -15.77
C LEU A 25 14.69 -5.74 -16.04
N GLY A 26 13.66 -5.01 -15.60
CA GLY A 26 13.54 -3.55 -15.72
C GLY A 26 13.76 -2.82 -14.40
N LEU A 27 14.01 -1.51 -14.50
CA LEU A 27 14.07 -0.60 -13.36
C LEU A 27 12.80 -0.72 -12.50
N THR A 28 12.99 -0.65 -11.19
CA THR A 28 11.93 -0.65 -10.19
C THR A 28 11.95 0.68 -9.43
N PRO A 29 10.89 0.99 -8.66
CA PRO A 29 10.90 2.13 -7.76
C PRO A 29 12.10 2.19 -6.80
N ALA A 30 12.66 1.03 -6.41
CA ALA A 30 13.85 0.98 -5.56
C ALA A 30 15.12 1.50 -6.24
N ASP A 31 15.18 1.47 -7.58
CA ASP A 31 16.36 1.84 -8.37
C ASP A 31 16.39 3.34 -8.72
N VAL A 32 15.34 4.08 -8.39
CA VAL A 32 15.17 5.49 -8.75
C VAL A 32 15.40 6.37 -7.51
N PRO A 33 16.19 7.46 -7.61
CA PRO A 33 16.29 8.44 -6.53
C PRO A 33 14.90 8.93 -6.10
N LEU A 34 14.67 9.04 -4.80
CA LEU A 34 13.34 9.38 -4.25
C LEU A 34 12.81 10.73 -4.74
N GLU A 35 13.71 11.64 -5.07
CA GLU A 35 13.43 12.97 -5.57
C GLU A 35 12.99 12.96 -7.05
N ALA A 36 13.24 11.86 -7.76
CA ALA A 36 12.80 11.64 -9.14
C ALA A 36 11.47 10.86 -9.23
N LEU A 37 10.97 10.32 -8.11
CA LEU A 37 9.64 9.70 -8.07
C LEU A 37 8.53 10.77 -8.14
N PRO A 38 7.39 10.46 -8.78
CA PRO A 38 6.27 11.40 -8.88
C PRO A 38 5.86 11.92 -7.50
N THR A 39 5.80 13.24 -7.37
CA THR A 39 5.33 13.92 -6.16
C THR A 39 4.19 14.84 -6.53
N VAL A 40 3.09 14.72 -5.80
CA VAL A 40 1.87 15.50 -5.99
C VAL A 40 1.73 16.47 -4.83
N GLU A 41 1.52 17.73 -5.16
CA GLU A 41 1.21 18.78 -4.18
C GLU A 41 -0.31 18.92 -4.03
N LEU A 42 -0.78 18.88 -2.79
CA LEU A 42 -2.17 19.07 -2.40
C LEU A 42 -2.34 20.46 -1.80
N THR A 43 -3.37 21.17 -2.22
CA THR A 43 -3.66 22.54 -1.77
C THR A 43 -4.47 22.54 -0.46
N THR A 44 -4.67 23.71 0.13
CA THR A 44 -5.51 23.86 1.32
C THR A 44 -6.93 23.31 1.10
N GLU A 45 -7.49 23.50 -0.10
CA GLU A 45 -8.80 22.95 -0.47
C GLU A 45 -8.80 21.42 -0.47
N ASP A 46 -7.73 20.79 -0.99
CA ASP A 46 -7.55 19.34 -0.96
C ASP A 46 -7.47 18.82 0.49
N ILE A 47 -6.72 19.51 1.35
CA ILE A 47 -6.60 19.18 2.78
C ILE A 47 -7.93 19.29 3.51
N GLN A 48 -8.66 20.40 3.31
CA GLN A 48 -9.95 20.62 3.95
C GLN A 48 -10.96 19.54 3.51
N ARG A 49 -10.93 19.17 2.23
CA ARG A 49 -11.73 18.07 1.70
C ARG A 49 -11.37 16.72 2.34
N ALA A 50 -10.08 16.42 2.50
CA ALA A 50 -9.64 15.20 3.19
C ALA A 50 -10.12 15.18 4.65
N LEU A 51 -10.03 16.31 5.36
CA LEU A 51 -10.50 16.44 6.75
C LEU A 51 -12.01 16.17 6.84
N GLU A 52 -12.83 16.84 6.02
CA GLU A 52 -14.28 16.65 6.03
C GLU A 52 -14.70 15.20 5.74
N LEU A 53 -13.99 14.53 4.82
CA LEU A 53 -14.23 13.12 4.49
C LEU A 53 -13.74 12.19 5.62
N ALA A 54 -12.60 12.51 6.25
CA ALA A 54 -12.08 11.75 7.38
C ALA A 54 -13.00 11.83 8.59
N GLU A 55 -13.55 13.00 8.89
CA GLU A 55 -14.53 13.22 9.97
C GLU A 55 -15.80 12.41 9.71
N LYS A 56 -16.36 12.46 8.49
CA LYS A 56 -17.50 11.63 8.08
C LYS A 56 -17.21 10.12 8.22
N ARG A 57 -16.00 9.68 7.85
CA ARG A 57 -15.54 8.29 8.05
C ARG A 57 -15.47 7.98 9.56
N ASN A 58 -14.83 8.80 10.38
CA ASN A 58 -14.70 8.58 11.81
C ASN A 58 -16.06 8.53 12.55
N ASP A 59 -17.01 9.39 12.18
CA ASP A 59 -18.34 9.43 12.77
C ASP A 59 -19.17 8.19 12.42
N SER A 60 -19.00 7.64 11.20
CA SER A 60 -19.60 6.35 10.83
C SER A 60 -18.89 5.14 11.45
N TYR A 61 -17.60 5.25 11.76
CA TYR A 61 -16.77 4.19 12.35
C TYR A 61 -16.96 3.98 13.86
N LYS A 62 -17.41 5.00 14.62
CA LYS A 62 -17.82 4.83 16.04
C LYS A 62 -18.98 3.85 16.23
N ALA A 63 -19.70 3.50 15.17
CA ALA A 63 -20.84 2.58 15.20
C ALA A 63 -20.49 1.10 14.88
N ILE A 64 -19.28 0.80 14.36
CA ILE A 64 -18.94 -0.52 13.78
C ILE A 64 -17.50 -1.01 14.04
N ASP A 65 -16.88 -0.57 15.15
CA ASP A 65 -15.62 -1.13 15.67
C ASP A 65 -14.40 -0.95 14.75
N GLY A 66 -14.04 0.33 14.52
CA GLY A 66 -12.66 0.82 14.35
C GLY A 66 -11.70 -0.02 13.50
N GLY A 67 -11.40 0.39 12.27
CA GLY A 67 -10.26 -0.15 11.53
C GLY A 67 -8.96 0.03 12.32
N LEU A 68 -8.14 -1.02 12.40
CA LEU A 68 -6.89 -1.03 13.15
C LEU A 68 -5.98 0.14 12.71
N VAL A 69 -5.60 0.97 13.67
CA VAL A 69 -4.66 2.08 13.48
C VAL A 69 -3.25 1.57 13.72
N PHE A 70 -2.36 1.73 12.74
CA PHE A 70 -0.95 1.36 12.90
C PHE A 70 -0.17 2.46 13.64
N GLY A 71 0.27 2.17 14.87
CA GLY A 71 1.07 3.05 15.73
C GLY A 71 0.24 3.94 16.68
N ASN A 72 0.91 4.82 17.46
CA ASN A 72 0.28 5.76 18.42
C ASN A 72 -0.54 6.91 17.74
N ARG A 73 -0.97 6.73 16.50
CA ARG A 73 -1.78 7.74 15.79
C ARG A 73 -3.25 7.50 16.12
N ASP A 74 -4.04 8.57 16.17
CA ASP A 74 -5.49 8.42 16.30
C ASP A 74 -6.13 8.02 14.97
N ALA A 75 -7.34 7.45 15.04
CA ALA A 75 -8.06 6.95 13.87
C ALA A 75 -8.34 8.05 12.83
N LEU A 76 -8.57 9.28 13.28
CA LEU A 76 -8.82 10.43 12.40
C LEU A 76 -7.58 10.73 11.55
N THR A 77 -6.41 10.79 12.18
CA THR A 77 -5.12 11.01 11.53
C THR A 77 -4.83 9.91 10.50
N SER A 78 -5.11 8.64 10.82
CA SER A 78 -4.94 7.54 9.87
C SER A 78 -5.89 7.64 8.67
N HIS A 79 -7.15 8.00 8.89
CA HIS A 79 -8.09 8.24 7.80
C HIS A 79 -7.67 9.41 6.91
N GLN A 80 -7.17 10.50 7.50
CA GLN A 80 -6.64 11.64 6.77
C GLN A 80 -5.46 11.24 5.89
N ILE A 81 -4.46 10.52 6.43
CA ILE A 81 -3.30 10.05 5.65
C ILE A 81 -3.75 9.18 4.46
N GLY A 82 -4.71 8.27 4.68
CA GLY A 82 -5.32 7.48 3.61
C GLY A 82 -5.88 8.37 2.51
N LEU A 83 -6.75 9.30 2.89
CA LEU A 83 -7.39 10.24 1.97
C LEU A 83 -6.41 11.12 1.21
N LEU A 84 -5.32 11.59 1.83
CA LEU A 84 -4.29 12.34 1.11
C LEU A 84 -3.63 11.50 0.02
N GLY A 85 -3.38 10.22 0.28
CA GLY A 85 -2.91 9.30 -0.75
C GLY A 85 -3.90 9.15 -1.90
N GLU A 86 -5.18 8.94 -1.59
CA GLU A 86 -6.27 8.82 -2.56
C GLU A 86 -6.40 10.10 -3.42
N LEU A 87 -6.45 11.28 -2.79
CA LEU A 87 -6.50 12.58 -3.47
C LEU A 87 -5.29 12.79 -4.39
N ALA A 88 -4.08 12.44 -3.93
CA ALA A 88 -2.87 12.58 -4.72
C ALA A 88 -2.88 11.69 -5.97
N VAL A 89 -3.32 10.43 -5.85
CA VAL A 89 -3.46 9.52 -6.99
C VAL A 89 -4.51 10.04 -7.98
N ALA A 90 -5.67 10.48 -7.50
CA ALA A 90 -6.69 11.07 -8.34
C ALA A 90 -6.18 12.30 -9.12
N LYS A 91 -5.47 13.21 -8.44
CA LYS A 91 -4.87 14.40 -9.06
C LYS A 91 -3.79 14.05 -10.08
N LEU A 92 -2.95 13.05 -9.79
CA LEU A 92 -1.93 12.54 -10.72
C LEU A 92 -2.55 12.03 -12.02
N TYR A 93 -3.69 11.36 -11.93
CA TYR A 93 -4.40 10.80 -13.09
C TYR A 93 -5.46 11.73 -13.69
N GLY A 94 -5.64 12.94 -13.14
CA GLY A 94 -6.67 13.88 -13.61
C GLY A 94 -8.10 13.38 -13.39
N ILE A 95 -8.33 12.58 -12.34
CA ILE A 95 -9.65 12.03 -11.99
C ILE A 95 -10.40 13.07 -11.15
N ASP A 96 -11.62 13.38 -11.55
CA ASP A 96 -12.53 14.15 -10.72
C ASP A 96 -12.95 13.34 -9.50
N ILE A 97 -12.65 13.89 -8.34
CA ILE A 97 -13.07 13.34 -7.06
C ILE A 97 -14.49 13.87 -6.85
N ASP A 98 -15.52 13.07 -7.09
CA ASP A 98 -16.89 13.40 -6.69
C ASP A 98 -17.10 12.96 -5.21
N GLY A 99 -17.76 13.81 -4.42
CA GLY A 99 -18.18 13.49 -3.05
C GLY A 99 -19.22 12.36 -2.96
N SER A 100 -19.74 11.86 -4.08
CA SER A 100 -20.56 10.63 -4.13
C SER A 100 -19.72 9.34 -4.04
N THR A 101 -18.50 9.32 -4.60
CA THR A 101 -17.59 8.16 -4.58
C THR A 101 -17.12 7.82 -3.17
N TYR A 102 -17.02 8.82 -2.29
CA TYR A 102 -16.48 8.68 -0.94
C TYR A 102 -17.52 8.38 0.16
N ARG A 103 -18.77 8.13 -0.22
CA ARG A 103 -19.91 8.16 0.72
C ARG A 103 -20.00 6.92 1.63
N ARG A 104 -19.17 5.90 1.43
CA ARG A 104 -19.00 4.76 2.32
C ARG A 104 -17.52 4.45 2.38
N GLY A 105 -17.00 4.11 3.56
CA GLY A 105 -15.69 3.46 3.65
C GLY A 105 -15.75 2.25 2.74
N ASP A 106 -15.12 2.40 1.59
CA ASP A 106 -15.30 1.47 0.50
C ASP A 106 -14.73 0.13 0.95
N ASP A 107 -15.45 -0.90 0.59
CA ASP A 107 -15.21 -2.32 0.79
C ASP A 107 -13.87 -2.84 0.18
N GLY A 108 -12.88 -1.96 -0.08
CA GLY A 108 -11.53 -2.24 -0.56
C GLY A 108 -11.16 -1.58 -1.90
N LYS A 109 -11.85 -0.52 -2.34
CA LYS A 109 -11.65 0.20 -3.61
C LYS A 109 -11.69 1.71 -3.38
N ASP A 110 -10.63 2.43 -3.72
CA ASP A 110 -10.64 3.89 -3.51
C ASP A 110 -11.06 4.65 -4.77
N HIS A 111 -10.75 4.10 -5.94
CA HIS A 111 -11.09 4.68 -7.23
C HIS A 111 -11.42 3.59 -8.26
N SER A 112 -12.20 3.95 -9.27
CA SER A 112 -12.25 3.20 -10.53
C SER A 112 -11.73 4.13 -11.63
N LEU A 113 -10.67 3.72 -12.31
CA LEU A 113 -10.00 4.51 -13.35
C LEU A 113 -9.98 3.70 -14.65
N PHE A 114 -10.69 4.16 -15.68
CA PHE A 114 -10.83 3.47 -16.97
C PHE A 114 -11.29 2.00 -16.83
N GLY A 115 -12.16 1.72 -15.86
CA GLY A 115 -12.65 0.37 -15.57
C GLY A 115 -11.68 -0.50 -14.76
N VAL A 116 -10.53 0.04 -14.34
CA VAL A 116 -9.60 -0.59 -13.41
C VAL A 116 -9.90 -0.14 -12.00
N ASP A 117 -10.18 -1.09 -11.11
CA ASP A 117 -10.39 -0.80 -9.69
C ASP A 117 -9.04 -0.62 -8.97
N ILE A 118 -8.87 0.52 -8.29
CA ILE A 118 -7.63 0.94 -7.62
C ILE A 118 -7.83 1.01 -6.11
N ASP A 119 -6.85 0.51 -5.35
CA ASP A 119 -6.76 0.67 -3.88
C ASP A 119 -5.42 1.34 -3.52
N VAL A 120 -5.49 2.47 -2.82
CA VAL A 120 -4.35 3.31 -2.44
C VAL A 120 -3.98 3.07 -0.98
N LYS A 121 -2.76 2.56 -0.76
CA LYS A 121 -2.19 2.33 0.57
C LYS A 121 -1.21 3.44 0.93
N ALA A 122 -1.69 4.43 1.67
CA ALA A 122 -0.87 5.56 2.11
C ALA A 122 -0.16 5.29 3.46
N THR A 123 1.00 5.91 3.64
CA THR A 123 1.66 6.06 4.95
C THR A 123 2.33 7.42 5.06
N ALA A 124 2.59 7.87 6.29
CA ALA A 124 3.32 9.10 6.59
C ALA A 124 4.48 8.84 7.58
N THR A 125 5.13 7.68 7.46
CA THR A 125 6.26 7.33 8.34
C THR A 125 7.52 8.06 7.90
N GLU A 126 8.24 8.67 8.84
CA GLU A 126 9.53 9.32 8.58
C GLU A 126 10.70 8.33 8.63
N LYS A 127 10.51 7.19 9.29
CA LYS A 127 11.56 6.17 9.50
C LYS A 127 11.93 5.43 8.21
N VAL A 128 11.00 5.34 7.27
CA VAL A 128 11.17 4.61 6.01
C VAL A 128 10.77 5.53 4.86
N ARG A 129 11.76 5.97 4.07
CA ARG A 129 11.55 6.92 2.97
C ARG A 129 11.05 6.27 1.67
N CYS A 130 11.23 4.96 1.52
CA CYS A 130 10.70 4.16 0.41
C CYS A 130 9.92 2.97 1.00
N PRO A 131 8.68 3.18 1.47
CA PRO A 131 7.98 2.19 2.27
C PRO A 131 7.32 1.09 1.41
N ASP A 132 7.34 -0.14 1.90
CA ASP A 132 6.68 -1.30 1.27
C ASP A 132 5.17 -1.09 1.13
N LEU A 133 4.58 -1.76 0.14
CA LEU A 133 3.13 -1.84 -0.04
C LEU A 133 2.59 -2.94 0.87
N LEU A 134 1.68 -2.56 1.76
CA LEU A 134 1.06 -3.47 2.74
C LEU A 134 -0.42 -3.61 2.42
N VAL A 135 -0.86 -4.83 2.14
CA VAL A 135 -2.27 -5.17 1.90
C VAL A 135 -2.70 -6.24 2.88
N ARG A 136 -3.70 -5.93 3.70
CA ARG A 136 -4.23 -6.86 4.71
C ARG A 136 -4.68 -8.17 4.08
N SER A 137 -4.20 -9.30 4.60
CA SER A 137 -4.53 -10.62 4.05
C SER A 137 -5.87 -11.16 4.52
N ASP A 138 -6.44 -10.58 5.57
CA ASP A 138 -7.74 -10.95 6.14
C ASP A 138 -8.94 -10.27 5.45
N LYS A 139 -8.68 -9.41 4.46
CA LYS A 139 -9.70 -8.77 3.64
C LYS A 139 -9.69 -9.32 2.22
N PRO A 140 -10.86 -9.44 1.55
CA PRO A 140 -10.90 -9.77 0.14
C PRO A 140 -10.11 -8.76 -0.68
N LEU A 141 -9.25 -9.26 -1.58
CA LEU A 141 -8.57 -8.43 -2.57
C LEU A 141 -9.57 -8.06 -3.66
N ARG A 142 -10.04 -6.82 -3.66
CA ARG A 142 -11.10 -6.35 -4.57
C ARG A 142 -10.62 -5.41 -5.67
N ALA A 143 -9.54 -4.66 -5.44
CA ALA A 143 -8.90 -3.85 -6.46
C ALA A 143 -8.03 -4.71 -7.38
N GLU A 144 -7.92 -4.28 -8.63
CA GLU A 144 -7.03 -4.85 -9.65
C GLU A 144 -5.62 -4.28 -9.54
N LEU A 145 -5.49 -3.03 -9.08
CA LEU A 145 -4.22 -2.33 -8.89
C LEU A 145 -4.12 -1.73 -7.48
N TYR A 146 -3.03 -2.02 -6.79
CA TYR A 146 -2.73 -1.46 -5.47
C TYR A 146 -1.58 -0.46 -5.59
N ILE A 147 -1.77 0.76 -5.11
CA ILE A 147 -0.79 1.85 -5.21
C ILE A 147 -0.22 2.18 -3.84
N ARG A 148 1.10 2.35 -3.75
CA ARG A 148 1.78 2.81 -2.54
C ARG A 148 2.05 4.32 -2.60
N ALA A 149 1.44 5.06 -1.68
CA ALA A 149 1.68 6.48 -1.49
C ALA A 149 2.42 6.77 -0.17
N HIS A 150 3.33 7.74 -0.19
CA HIS A 150 4.06 8.22 0.97
C HIS A 150 3.84 9.72 1.15
N VAL A 151 3.09 10.09 2.18
CA VAL A 151 2.92 11.49 2.60
C VAL A 151 4.24 11.93 3.23
N ILE A 152 4.98 12.80 2.53
CA ILE A 152 6.30 13.28 2.93
C ILE A 152 6.14 14.29 4.09
N ASP A 153 5.23 15.23 3.90
CA ASP A 153 4.87 16.28 4.83
C ASP A 153 3.44 16.72 4.55
N TRP A 154 2.80 17.23 5.59
CA TRP A 154 1.46 17.78 5.53
C TRP A 154 1.19 18.65 6.75
N ASP A 155 0.37 19.67 6.54
CA ASP A 155 -0.20 20.53 7.58
C ASP A 155 -1.60 20.97 7.16
N SER A 156 -2.16 21.97 7.85
CA SER A 156 -3.50 22.51 7.54
C SER A 156 -3.58 23.29 6.22
N SER A 157 -2.45 23.56 5.57
CA SER A 157 -2.35 24.42 4.39
C SER A 157 -1.89 23.68 3.13
N SER A 158 -1.09 22.63 3.28
CA SER A 158 -0.58 21.86 2.14
C SER A 158 -0.17 20.43 2.53
N ALA A 159 -0.04 19.57 1.53
CA ALA A 159 0.65 18.29 1.69
C ALA A 159 1.45 17.93 0.44
N ARG A 160 2.54 17.19 0.63
CA ARG A 160 3.31 16.58 -0.45
C ARG A 160 3.25 15.08 -0.35
N VAL A 161 2.77 14.44 -1.40
CA VAL A 161 2.60 12.98 -1.47
C VAL A 161 3.46 12.42 -2.59
N ARG A 162 4.42 11.58 -2.24
CA ARG A 162 5.21 10.81 -3.19
C ARG A 162 4.46 9.55 -3.56
N ILE A 163 4.37 9.25 -4.84
CA ILE A 163 3.86 7.97 -5.31
C ILE A 163 5.04 7.03 -5.57
N ILE A 164 5.11 5.95 -4.80
CA ILE A 164 6.25 5.03 -4.81
C ILE A 164 6.16 4.08 -6.01
N GLY A 165 5.04 3.39 -6.14
CA GLY A 165 4.84 2.35 -7.14
C GLY A 165 3.50 1.65 -6.98
N CYS A 166 3.31 0.59 -7.74
CA CYS A 166 2.09 -0.21 -7.69
C CYS A 166 2.35 -1.71 -7.87
N ALA A 167 1.38 -2.53 -7.48
CA ALA A 167 1.35 -3.96 -7.73
C ALA A 167 -0.05 -4.39 -8.18
N SER A 168 -0.13 -5.34 -9.12
CA SER A 168 -1.41 -5.94 -9.51
C SER A 168 -1.93 -6.86 -8.41
N GLN A 169 -3.23 -7.16 -8.47
CA GLN A 169 -3.85 -8.13 -7.56
C GLN A 169 -3.16 -9.51 -7.61
N GLU A 170 -2.74 -9.98 -8.78
CA GLU A 170 -2.00 -11.23 -8.94
C GLU A 170 -0.67 -11.18 -8.18
N LYS A 171 0.07 -10.07 -8.32
CA LYS A 171 1.34 -9.87 -7.59
C LYS A 171 1.16 -9.84 -6.08
N ILE A 172 0.02 -9.33 -5.58
CA ILE A 172 -0.34 -9.41 -4.15
C ILE A 172 -0.62 -10.87 -3.75
N LYS A 173 -1.40 -11.61 -4.55
CA LYS A 173 -1.76 -13.02 -4.27
C LYS A 173 -0.57 -13.97 -4.26
N GLU A 174 0.50 -13.64 -4.98
CA GLU A 174 1.76 -14.40 -4.94
C GLU A 174 2.53 -14.26 -3.62
N GLN A 175 2.23 -13.24 -2.80
CA GLN A 175 2.93 -13.03 -1.55
C GLN A 175 2.45 -14.01 -0.48
N THR A 176 3.37 -14.42 0.40
CA THR A 176 2.99 -15.09 1.65
C THR A 176 2.69 -14.01 2.68
N PRO A 177 1.52 -14.03 3.35
CA PRO A 177 1.23 -13.08 4.42
C PRO A 177 2.26 -13.18 5.55
N ASP A 178 2.67 -12.03 6.06
CA ASP A 178 3.59 -11.92 7.20
C ASP A 178 2.90 -11.16 8.34
N ASP A 179 2.97 -11.71 9.55
CA ASP A 179 2.43 -11.17 10.80
C ASP A 179 3.51 -10.70 11.79
N GLN A 180 4.80 -10.83 11.46
CA GLN A 180 5.90 -10.57 12.40
C GLN A 180 6.05 -9.09 12.77
N LEU A 181 5.58 -8.18 11.92
CA LEU A 181 5.75 -6.74 12.07
C LEU A 181 4.46 -5.99 12.42
N PHE A 182 3.31 -6.65 12.38
CA PHE A 182 1.99 -6.00 12.45
C PHE A 182 0.99 -6.87 13.20
N ASP A 183 0.04 -6.24 13.89
CA ASP A 183 -1.02 -6.94 14.65
C ASP A 183 -1.95 -7.80 13.78
N VAL A 184 -1.90 -7.60 12.45
CA VAL A 184 -2.62 -8.39 11.46
C VAL A 184 -1.68 -8.81 10.32
N PRO A 185 -1.84 -10.01 9.76
CA PRO A 185 -1.03 -10.45 8.64
C PRO A 185 -1.28 -9.58 7.40
N ASN A 186 -0.19 -9.23 6.71
CA ASN A 186 -0.23 -8.46 5.46
C ASN A 186 0.50 -9.20 4.35
N TYR A 187 -0.04 -9.13 3.14
CA TYR A 187 0.75 -9.28 1.93
C TYR A 187 1.69 -8.08 1.81
N ILE A 188 3.00 -8.34 1.72
CA ILE A 188 4.05 -7.32 1.64
C ILE A 188 4.65 -7.35 0.24
N VAL A 189 4.68 -6.20 -0.44
CA VAL A 189 5.43 -6.03 -1.69
C VAL A 189 6.46 -4.94 -1.49
N ASN A 190 7.74 -5.31 -1.62
CA ASN A 190 8.85 -4.38 -1.47
C ASN A 190 8.97 -3.49 -2.72
N PRO A 191 9.56 -2.28 -2.61
CA PRO A 191 9.77 -1.41 -3.77
C PRO A 191 10.57 -2.04 -4.92
N GLU A 192 11.45 -3.02 -4.64
CA GLU A 192 12.19 -3.81 -5.65
C GLU A 192 11.29 -4.77 -6.45
N GLU A 193 10.04 -4.94 -6.02
CA GLU A 193 9.08 -5.86 -6.63
C GLU A 193 7.82 -5.14 -7.13
N MET A 194 7.74 -3.83 -6.89
CA MET A 194 6.70 -2.98 -7.44
C MET A 194 7.03 -2.60 -8.89
N SER A 195 5.98 -2.31 -9.63
CA SER A 195 6.07 -1.64 -10.92
C SER A 195 5.94 -0.12 -10.73
N PHE A 196 6.46 0.64 -11.69
CA PHE A 196 6.02 2.03 -11.84
C PHE A 196 4.54 2.10 -12.19
N LEU A 197 3.93 3.24 -11.88
CA LEU A 197 2.52 3.46 -12.20
C LEU A 197 2.30 3.36 -13.72
N PRO A 198 1.24 2.65 -14.16
CA PRO A 198 0.92 2.59 -15.57
C PRO A 198 0.56 3.98 -16.09
N MET A 199 1.06 4.31 -17.28
CA MET A 199 0.53 5.39 -18.10
C MET A 199 -0.84 4.96 -18.60
N LEU A 200 -1.89 5.31 -17.87
CA LEU A 200 -3.26 4.97 -18.25
C LEU A 200 -3.73 6.01 -19.27
N GLN A 201 -3.65 5.65 -20.56
CA GLN A 201 -4.26 6.47 -21.62
C GLN A 201 -5.77 6.21 -21.66
N PRO A 202 -6.61 7.23 -21.92
CA PRO A 202 -8.03 7.03 -22.17
C PRO A 202 -8.19 6.09 -23.36
N THR A 203 -8.85 4.95 -23.16
CA THR A 203 -9.32 4.14 -24.29
C THR A 203 -10.32 4.98 -25.08
N SER A 204 -10.00 5.25 -26.33
CA SER A 204 -10.82 6.03 -27.27
C SER A 204 -12.17 5.39 -27.56
#